data_AF-A0A9X5BEA9-F1
#
_entry.id   AF-A0A9X5BEA9-F1
#
_cell.length_a   1.000
_cell.length_b   1.000
_cell.length_c   1.000
_cell.angle_alpha   90.00
_cell.angle_beta   90.00
_cell.angle_gamma   90.00
#
_symmetry.space_group_name_H-M   'P 1'
#
loop_
_entity.id
_entity.type
_entity.pdbx_description
1 polymer ?
#
loop_
_entity_poly.entity_id
_entity_poly.type
_entity_poly.pdbx_seq_one_letter_code
_entity_poly.pdbx_strand_id
1 'polypeptide(L)'
;MCMTKKELESKVQEFRSLKAMKEELENELKAVEHSIIEYMTENELDTEITDTAKITYKPQSRTTLDKEKLTEILGDDLKPFEKTTSYNVLRVK
;
A
#
# COMPACT_ATOMS: atom_id res chain seq x y z
N MET A 1 27.42 -16.41 -8.27
CA MET A 1 27.84 -15.59 -9.44
C MET A 1 27.41 -14.16 -9.17
N CYS A 2 28.31 -13.19 -9.29
CA CYS A 2 27.97 -11.78 -9.14
C CYS A 2 27.55 -11.21 -10.49
N MET A 3 26.41 -10.52 -10.52
CA MET A 3 25.90 -9.81 -11.69
C MET A 3 26.91 -8.74 -12.14
N THR A 4 27.13 -8.62 -13.44
CA THR A 4 27.93 -7.55 -14.03
C THR A 4 27.16 -6.23 -14.06
N LYS A 5 27.86 -5.10 -14.18
CA LYS A 5 27.21 -3.78 -14.29
C LYS A 5 26.27 -3.69 -15.51
N LYS A 6 26.64 -4.31 -16.63
CA LYS A 6 25.82 -4.34 -17.85
C LYS A 6 24.51 -5.11 -17.65
N GLU A 7 24.57 -6.24 -16.94
CA GLU A 7 23.38 -7.01 -16.57
C GLU A 7 22.50 -6.24 -15.59
N LEU A 8 23.10 -5.53 -14.62
CA LEU A 8 22.38 -4.65 -13.70
C LEU A 8 21.65 -3.54 -14.46
N GLU A 9 22.31 -2.87 -15.40
CA GLU A 9 21.69 -1.83 -16.24
C GLU A 9 20.50 -2.39 -17.03
N SER A 10 20.63 -3.59 -17.60
CA SER A 10 19.52 -4.29 -18.27
C SER A 10 18.35 -4.54 -17.31
N LYS A 11 18.62 -5.04 -16.10
CA LYS A 11 17.60 -5.26 -15.07
C LYS A 11 16.95 -3.97 -14.57
N VAL A 12 17.68 -2.87 -14.52
CA VAL A 12 17.12 -1.55 -14.20
C VAL A 12 16.14 -1.09 -15.28
N GLN A 13 16.45 -1.31 -16.57
CA GLN A 13 15.51 -0.97 -17.66
C GLN A 13 14.27 -1.85 -17.61
N GLU A 14 14.43 -3.16 -17.43
CA GLU A 14 13.31 -4.10 -17.26
C GLU A 14 12.42 -3.67 -16.08
N PHE A 15 13.01 -3.35 -14.93
CA PHE A 15 12.30 -2.86 -13.76
C PHE A 15 11.49 -1.59 -14.05
N ARG A 16 12.05 -0.62 -14.77
CA ARG A 16 11.35 0.63 -15.11
C ARG A 16 10.15 0.37 -16.02
N SER A 17 10.32 -0.47 -17.04
CA SER A 17 9.23 -0.86 -17.94
C SER A 17 8.10 -1.56 -17.19
N LEU A 18 8.43 -2.53 -16.34
CA LEU A 18 7.44 -3.24 -15.52
C LEU A 18 6.73 -2.31 -14.53
N LYS A 19 7.46 -1.34 -13.96
CA LYS A 19 6.87 -0.34 -13.06
C LYS A 19 5.84 0.53 -13.77
N ALA A 20 6.11 0.96 -14.99
CA ALA A 20 5.16 1.74 -15.79
C ALA A 20 3.90 0.92 -16.12
N MET A 21 4.07 -0.33 -16.56
CA MET A 21 2.93 -1.24 -16.83
C MET A 21 2.10 -1.50 -15.56
N LYS A 22 2.77 -1.66 -14.41
CA LYS A 22 2.09 -1.84 -13.12
C LYS A 22 1.23 -0.62 -12.77
N GLU A 23 1.74 0.60 -12.98
CA GLU A 23 1.01 1.83 -12.69
C GLU A 23 -0.25 1.96 -13.56
N GLU A 24 -0.16 1.62 -14.84
CA GLU A 24 -1.31 1.58 -15.74
C GLU A 24 -2.36 0.55 -15.27
N LEU A 25 -1.94 -0.67 -14.97
CA LEU A 25 -2.83 -1.71 -14.46
C LEU A 25 -3.45 -1.35 -13.11
N GLU A 26 -2.71 -0.71 -12.21
CA GLU A 26 -3.25 -0.20 -10.94
C GLU A 26 -4.34 0.85 -11.16
N ASN A 27 -4.24 1.68 -12.20
CA ASN A 27 -5.28 2.66 -12.53
C ASN A 27 -6.52 1.98 -13.12
N GLU A 28 -6.36 0.99 -13.99
CA GLU A 28 -7.48 0.20 -14.51
C GLU A 28 -8.21 -0.56 -13.39
N LEU A 29 -7.47 -1.19 -12.48
CA LEU A 29 -8.04 -1.86 -11.31
C LEU A 29 -8.84 -0.90 -10.44
N LYS A 30 -8.31 0.30 -10.15
CA LYS A 30 -9.04 1.32 -9.39
C LYS A 30 -10.33 1.76 -10.08
N ALA A 31 -10.34 1.86 -11.41
CA ALA A 31 -11.55 2.20 -12.15
C ALA A 31 -12.63 1.11 -11.98
N VAL A 32 -12.25 -0.17 -12.06
CA VAL A 32 -13.15 -1.30 -11.83
C VAL A 32 -13.62 -1.35 -10.36
N GLU A 33 -12.71 -1.16 -9.41
CA GLU A 33 -13.04 -1.08 -7.98
C GLU A 33 -14.05 0.04 -7.70
N HIS A 34 -13.88 1.19 -8.35
CA HIS A 34 -14.80 2.30 -8.20
C HIS A 34 -16.22 1.94 -8.66
N SER A 35 -16.37 1.27 -9.80
CA SER A 35 -17.69 0.80 -10.27
C SER A 35 -18.33 -0.20 -9.32
N ILE A 36 -17.55 -1.06 -8.66
CA ILE A 36 -18.06 -1.98 -7.63
C ILE A 36 -18.54 -1.19 -6.40
N ILE A 37 -17.77 -0.20 -5.97
CA ILE A 37 -18.15 0.67 -4.84
C ILE A 37 -19.41 1.48 -5.15
N GLU A 38 -19.53 2.02 -6.36
CA GLU A 38 -20.71 2.75 -6.84
C GLU A 38 -21.94 1.86 -6.75
N TYR A 39 -21.89 0.63 -7.28
CA TYR A 39 -22.96 -0.36 -7.13
C TYR A 39 -23.33 -0.62 -5.67
N MET A 40 -22.35 -0.88 -4.81
CA MET A 40 -22.61 -1.14 -3.37
C MET A 40 -23.24 0.08 -2.69
N THR A 41 -22.85 1.29 -3.09
CA THR A 41 -23.34 2.54 -2.49
C THR A 41 -24.76 2.88 -2.97
N GLU A 42 -25.04 2.76 -4.27
CA GLU A 42 -26.37 3.01 -4.85
C GLU A 42 -27.43 2.04 -4.30
N ASN A 43 -27.01 0.83 -3.95
CA ASN A 43 -27.88 -0.20 -3.37
C ASN A 43 -27.84 -0.24 -1.83
N GLU A 44 -27.10 0.65 -1.18
CA GLU A 44 -26.94 0.71 0.28
C GLU A 44 -26.49 -0.62 0.92
N LEU A 45 -25.63 -1.37 0.21
CA LEU A 45 -25.18 -2.70 0.60
C LEU A 45 -23.87 -2.64 1.39
N ASP A 46 -23.80 -3.45 2.45
CA ASP A 46 -22.57 -3.68 3.20
C ASP A 46 -21.88 -5.00 2.81
N THR A 47 -22.64 -5.90 2.17
CA THR A 47 -22.28 -7.27 1.80
C THR A 47 -23.11 -7.69 0.60
N GLU A 48 -22.47 -8.30 -0.40
CA GLU A 48 -23.13 -8.90 -1.56
C GLU A 48 -22.48 -10.26 -1.86
N ILE A 49 -23.25 -11.28 -2.24
CA ILE A 49 -22.74 -12.61 -2.58
C ILE A 49 -23.20 -12.96 -3.99
N THR A 50 -22.24 -13.19 -4.87
CA THR A 50 -22.47 -13.69 -6.24
C THR A 50 -22.13 -15.18 -6.33
N ASP A 51 -22.37 -15.78 -7.50
CA ASP A 51 -22.02 -17.18 -7.76
C ASP A 51 -20.52 -17.49 -7.58
N THR A 52 -19.66 -16.46 -7.66
CA THR A 52 -18.20 -16.62 -7.67
C THR A 52 -17.48 -15.89 -6.55
N ALA A 53 -18.13 -14.94 -5.86
CA ALA A 53 -17.45 -14.09 -4.90
C ALA A 53 -18.37 -13.56 -3.79
N LYS A 54 -17.74 -13.15 -2.69
CA LYS A 54 -18.36 -12.35 -1.63
C LYS A 54 -17.71 -10.98 -1.60
N ILE A 55 -18.51 -9.94 -1.71
CA ILE A 55 -18.11 -8.53 -1.68
C ILE A 55 -18.54 -7.96 -0.33
N THR A 56 -17.68 -7.15 0.30
CA THR A 56 -18.03 -6.42 1.52
C THR A 56 -17.50 -4.99 1.44
N TYR A 57 -18.34 -4.02 1.74
CA TYR A 57 -17.99 -2.61 1.76
C TYR A 57 -18.48 -1.98 3.06
N LYS A 58 -17.62 -2.04 4.09
CA LYS A 58 -17.96 -1.58 5.45
C LYS A 58 -16.96 -0.55 5.93
N PRO A 59 -17.38 0.44 6.73
CA PRO A 59 -16.45 1.34 7.40
C PRO A 59 -15.45 0.56 8.25
N GLN A 60 -14.16 0.87 8.07
CA GLN A 60 -13.08 0.35 8.91
C GLN A 60 -12.39 1.50 9.62
N SER A 61 -12.07 1.30 10.90
CA SER A 61 -11.31 2.28 11.69
C SER A 61 -9.99 1.67 12.13
N ARG A 62 -8.93 2.50 12.13
CA ARG A 62 -7.62 2.16 12.66
C ARG A 62 -7.20 3.24 13.64
N THR A 63 -6.83 2.83 14.85
CA THR A 63 -6.25 3.72 15.85
C THR A 63 -4.73 3.59 15.82
N THR A 64 -4.04 4.72 15.62
CA THR A 64 -2.58 4.81 15.74
C THR A 64 -2.23 5.78 16.86
N LEU A 65 -1.11 5.54 17.54
CA LEU A 65 -0.62 6.47 18.55
C LEU A 65 -0.11 7.75 17.88
N ASP A 66 -0.53 8.88 18.42
CA ASP A 66 -0.04 10.20 18.04
C ASP A 66 1.31 10.43 18.71
N LYS A 67 2.38 10.16 17.95
CA LYS A 67 3.75 10.24 18.47
C LYS A 67 4.11 11.67 18.90
N GLU A 68 3.59 12.68 18.22
CA GLU A 68 3.90 14.08 18.52
C GLU A 68 3.31 14.46 19.89
N LYS A 69 2.01 14.20 20.11
CA LYS A 69 1.37 14.43 21.41
C LYS A 69 1.99 13.63 22.55
N LEU A 70 2.38 12.38 22.29
CA LEU A 70 3.07 11.57 23.30
C LEU A 70 4.45 12.15 23.64
N THR A 71 5.15 12.73 22.66
CA THR A 71 6.45 13.38 22.90
C THR A 71 6.28 14.67 23.71
N GLU A 72 5.20 15.44 23.52
CA GLU A 72 4.90 16.62 24.34
C GLU A 72 4.66 16.28 25.82
N ILE A 73 4.05 15.12 26.10
CA ILE A 73 3.73 14.68 27.47
C ILE A 73 4.93 13.99 28.13
N LEU A 74 5.61 13.10 27.40
CA LEU A 74 6.62 12.19 27.96
C LEU A 74 8.05 12.66 27.71
N GLY A 75 8.30 13.53 26.72
CA GLY A 75 9.65 13.97 26.37
C GLY A 75 10.63 12.81 26.20
N ASP A 76 11.71 12.83 26.99
CA ASP A 76 12.75 11.79 26.98
C ASP A 76 12.28 10.44 27.55
N ASP A 77 11.22 10.40 28.35
CA ASP A 77 10.64 9.17 28.92
C ASP A 77 9.92 8.32 27.85
N LEU A 78 9.77 8.83 26.62
CA LEU A 78 9.21 8.07 25.50
C LEU A 78 10.19 7.00 24.98
N LYS A 79 11.51 7.21 25.11
CA LYS A 79 12.56 6.38 24.51
C LYS A 79 12.45 4.87 24.81
N PRO A 80 12.11 4.41 26.04
CA PRO A 80 11.98 2.99 26.34
C PRO A 80 10.86 2.28 25.57
N PHE A 81 9.89 3.03 25.04
CA PHE A 81 8.76 2.50 24.27
C PHE A 81 9.02 2.50 22.75
N GLU A 82 10.13 3.09 22.30
CA GLU A 82 10.49 3.13 20.89
C GLU A 82 11.24 1.86 20.48
N LYS A 83 10.83 1.26 19.36
CA LYS A 83 11.54 0.16 18.72
C LYS A 83 12.13 0.62 17.40
N THR A 84 13.46 0.72 17.32
CA THR A 84 14.15 1.00 16.06
C THR A 84 14.33 -0.29 15.26
N THR A 85 13.85 -0.31 14.01
CA THR A 85 14.12 -1.39 13.05
C THR A 85 14.72 -0.79 11.79
N SER A 86 15.90 -1.26 11.40
CA SER A 86 16.61 -0.81 10.20
C SER A 86 16.45 -1.81 9.06
N TYR A 87 16.11 -1.33 7.87
CA TYR A 87 16.01 -2.13 6.65
C TYR A 87 16.50 -1.33 5.43
N ASN A 88 17.02 -2.03 4.43
CA ASN A 88 17.48 -1.42 3.19
C ASN A 88 16.30 -1.18 2.25
N VAL A 89 16.28 -0.04 1.57
CA VAL A 89 15.27 0.30 0.56
C VAL A 89 15.95 0.49 -0.79
N LEU A 90 15.49 -0.24 -1.79
CA LEU A 90 15.91 -0.04 -3.19
C LEU A 90 15.21 1.21 -3.74
N ARG A 91 15.99 2.15 -4.27
CA ARG A 91 15.49 3.34 -4.98
C ARG A 91 16.11 3.40 -6.37
N VAL A 92 15.28 3.22 -7.38
CA VAL A 92 15.65 3.41 -8.79
C VAL A 92 14.97 4.69 -9.25
N LYS A 93 15.75 5.76 -9.42
CA LYS A 93 15.31 7.03 -10.03
C LYS A 93 15.37 6.92 -11.54
#